data_AF-A0A7X2NGK6-F1
#
_entry.id   AF-A0A7X2NGK6-F1
#
_cell.length_a   1.000
_cell.length_b   1.000
_cell.length_c   1.000
_cell.angle_alpha   90.00
_cell.angle_beta   90.00
_cell.angle_gamma   90.00
#
_symmetry.space_group_name_H-M   'P 1'
#
loop_
_entity.id
_entity.type
_entity.pdbx_description
1 polymer ?
#
loop_
_entity_poly.entity_id
_entity_poly.type
_entity_poly.pdbx_seq_one_letter_code
_entity_poly.pdbx_strand_id
1 'polypeptide(L)'
;MEKERDVLIKALLSLETPEECEALLDDMCTIKEIEDMSHRLMIALLLAERKTFIDVEKKTGASSATISRVNKCLKHGTGYQTVIKRILDDQDKKI
;
A
#
# COMPACT_ATOMS: atom_id res chain seq x y z
N MET A 1 11.22 19.91 10.56
CA MET A 1 10.82 19.07 9.41
C MET A 1 11.52 17.71 9.38
N GLU A 2 12.85 17.60 9.51
CA GLU A 2 13.48 16.24 9.63
C GLU A 2 13.09 15.53 10.92
N LYS A 3 13.04 16.24 12.06
CA LYS A 3 12.73 15.65 13.36
C LYS A 3 11.34 15.02 13.46
N GLU A 4 10.28 15.64 12.93
CA GLU A 4 8.93 15.07 13.00
C GLU A 4 8.81 13.81 12.14
N ARG A 5 9.42 13.83 10.94
CA ARG A 5 9.42 12.67 10.04
C ARG A 5 10.21 11.51 10.62
N ASP A 6 11.34 11.76 11.26
CA ASP A 6 12.14 10.71 11.90
C ASP A 6 11.37 10.04 13.05
N VAL A 7 10.61 10.81 13.83
CA VAL A 7 9.75 10.27 14.88
C VAL A 7 8.67 9.38 14.29
N LEU A 8 8.00 9.82 13.22
CA LEU A 8 6.99 9.01 12.53
C LEU A 8 7.58 7.69 12.00
N ILE A 9 8.75 7.74 11.35
CA ILE A 9 9.39 6.52 10.84
C ILE A 9 9.76 5.57 12.00
N LYS A 10 10.26 6.09 13.12
CA LYS A 10 10.53 5.27 14.31
C LYS A 10 9.26 4.64 14.87
N ALA A 11 8.16 5.38 14.93
CA ALA A 11 6.87 4.85 15.39
C ALA A 11 6.34 3.74 14.46
N LEU A 12 6.42 3.93 13.14
CA LEU A 12 6.02 2.89 12.18
C LEU A 12 6.88 1.62 12.29
N LEU A 13 8.17 1.76 12.63
CA LEU A 13 9.09 0.63 12.79
C LEU A 13 8.95 -0.09 14.14
N SER A 14 8.28 0.51 15.13
CA SER A 14 8.10 -0.11 16.45
C SER A 14 6.83 -0.96 16.57
N LEU A 15 5.97 -0.99 15.53
CA LEU A 15 4.74 -1.78 15.52
C LEU A 15 5.07 -3.27 15.34
N GLU A 16 4.49 -4.13 16.16
CA GLU A 16 4.75 -5.57 16.16
C GLU A 16 3.54 -6.40 15.74
N THR A 17 2.32 -5.88 15.90
CA THR A 17 1.07 -6.61 15.62
C THR A 17 0.13 -5.85 14.66
N PRO A 18 -0.76 -6.57 13.94
CA PRO A 18 -1.79 -5.93 13.13
C PRO A 18 -2.70 -5.00 13.94
N GLU A 19 -3.03 -5.37 15.18
CA GLU A 19 -3.90 -4.58 16.05
C GLU A 19 -3.26 -3.24 16.43
N GLU A 20 -1.94 -3.22 16.68
CA GLU A 20 -1.20 -1.98 16.91
C GLU A 20 -1.18 -1.10 15.66
N CYS A 21 -1.06 -1.70 14.48
CA CYS A 21 -1.09 -0.97 13.21
C CYS A 21 -2.46 -0.31 12.98
N GLU A 22 -3.55 -1.04 13.20
CA GLU A 22 -4.91 -0.51 13.06
C GLU A 22 -5.17 0.63 14.04
N ALA A 23 -4.82 0.45 15.32
CA ALA A 23 -4.99 1.49 16.33
C ALA A 23 -4.22 2.79 15.99
N LEU A 24 -2.96 2.67 15.56
CA LEU A 24 -2.18 3.85 15.16
C LEU A 24 -2.77 4.55 13.92
N LEU A 25 -3.26 3.78 12.94
CA LEU A 25 -3.88 4.34 11.75
C LEU A 25 -5.17 5.10 12.10
N ASP A 26 -6.01 4.55 12.96
CA ASP A 26 -7.26 5.19 13.41
C ASP A 26 -7.02 6.49 14.20
N ASP A 27 -5.94 6.56 14.99
CA ASP A 27 -5.54 7.77 15.71
C ASP A 27 -4.99 8.86 14.78
N MET A 28 -4.23 8.46 13.75
CA MET A 28 -3.48 9.39 12.89
C MET A 28 -4.24 9.84 11.65
N CYS A 29 -5.17 9.04 11.15
CA CYS A 29 -5.79 9.20 9.85
C CYS A 29 -7.30 9.19 9.98
N THR A 30 -7.95 9.90 9.06
CA THR A 30 -9.39 9.72 8.85
C THR A 30 -9.65 8.38 8.16
N ILE A 31 -10.87 7.85 8.34
CA ILE A 31 -11.34 6.65 7.64
C ILE A 31 -11.08 6.75 6.12
N LYS A 32 -11.33 7.92 5.54
CA LYS A 32 -11.16 8.14 4.10
C LYS A 32 -9.70 8.05 3.65
N GLU A 33 -8.77 8.52 4.46
CA GLU A 33 -7.33 8.43 4.15
C GLU A 33 -6.85 6.98 4.20
N ILE A 34 -7.30 6.21 5.19
CA ILE A 34 -7.00 4.77 5.31
C ILE A 34 -7.56 4.02 4.10
N GLU A 35 -8.82 4.25 3.73
CA GLU A 35 -9.44 3.67 2.54
C GLU A 35 -8.65 4.00 1.27
N ASP A 36 -8.27 5.27 1.08
CA ASP A 36 -7.56 5.72 -0.11
C ASP A 36 -6.15 5.11 -0.18
N MET A 37 -5.44 4.99 0.93
CA MET A 37 -4.13 4.32 0.99
C MET A 37 -4.26 2.82 0.69
N SER A 38 -5.25 2.15 1.31
CA SER A 38 -5.55 0.73 1.12
C SER A 38 -5.90 0.43 -0.34
N HIS A 39 -6.74 1.28 -0.94
CA HIS A 39 -7.13 1.16 -2.34
C HIS A 39 -5.93 1.31 -3.29
N ARG A 40 -5.02 2.26 -3.03
CA ARG A 40 -3.79 2.42 -3.82
C ARG A 40 -2.89 1.18 -3.71
N LEU A 41 -2.76 0.58 -2.53
CA LEU A 41 -1.99 -0.64 -2.34
C LEU A 41 -2.60 -1.83 -3.10
N MET A 42 -3.92 -2.00 -3.06
CA MET A 42 -4.63 -3.03 -3.81
C MET A 42 -4.41 -2.90 -5.33
N ILE A 43 -4.50 -1.67 -5.86
CA ILE A 43 -4.21 -1.39 -7.28
C ILE A 43 -2.76 -1.80 -7.62
N ALA A 44 -1.79 -1.44 -6.76
CA ALA A 44 -0.39 -1.78 -6.98
C ALA A 44 -0.14 -3.30 -6.97
N LEU A 45 -0.79 -4.04 -6.07
CA LEU A 45 -0.74 -5.51 -6.01
C LEU A 45 -1.26 -6.15 -7.29
N LEU A 46 -2.46 -5.76 -7.75
CA LEU A 46 -3.05 -6.30 -8.98
C LEU A 46 -2.17 -5.99 -10.21
N LEU A 47 -1.59 -4.80 -10.28
CA LEU A 47 -0.65 -4.45 -11.35
C LEU A 47 0.63 -5.29 -11.29
N ALA A 48 1.14 -5.59 -10.08
CA ALA A 48 2.31 -6.46 -9.89
C ALA A 48 2.02 -7.92 -10.32
N GLU A 49 0.79 -8.39 -10.13
CA GLU A 49 0.27 -9.67 -10.67
C GLU A 49 0.00 -9.64 -12.19
N ARG A 50 0.47 -8.61 -12.90
CA ARG A 50 0.32 -8.43 -14.36
C ARG A 50 -1.14 -8.33 -14.83
N LYS A 51 -2.08 -7.90 -13.97
CA LYS A 51 -3.45 -7.59 -14.40
C LYS A 51 -3.47 -6.37 -15.33
N THR A 52 -4.38 -6.37 -16.30
CA THR A 52 -4.54 -5.24 -17.22
C THR A 52 -5.22 -4.07 -16.51
N PHE A 53 -5.12 -2.85 -17.06
CA PHE A 53 -5.82 -1.68 -16.50
C PHE A 53 -7.33 -1.90 -16.42
N ILE A 54 -7.91 -2.60 -17.40
CA ILE A 54 -9.34 -2.94 -17.43
C ILE A 54 -9.69 -3.89 -16.29
N ASP A 55 -8.86 -4.89 -16.02
CA ASP A 55 -9.09 -5.83 -14.91
C ASP A 55 -9.03 -5.12 -13.56
N VAL A 56 -8.06 -4.21 -13.40
CA VAL A 56 -7.91 -3.41 -12.19
C VAL A 56 -9.11 -2.50 -11.99
N GLU A 57 -9.53 -1.76 -13.03
CA GLU A 57 -10.72 -0.90 -12.97
C GLU A 57 -11.98 -1.69 -12.61
N LYS A 58 -12.19 -2.87 -13.21
CA LYS A 58 -13.32 -3.75 -12.87
C LYS A 58 -13.29 -4.24 -11.43
N LYS A 59 -12.10 -4.55 -10.90
CA LYS A 59 -11.95 -5.10 -9.54
C LYS A 59 -12.03 -4.03 -8.46
N THR A 60 -11.50 -2.84 -8.69
CA THR A 60 -11.33 -1.84 -7.64
C THR A 60 -12.22 -0.61 -7.84
N GLY A 61 -12.82 -0.43 -9.02
CA GLY A 61 -13.59 0.77 -9.36
C GLY A 61 -12.74 2.03 -9.53
N ALA A 62 -11.41 1.90 -9.55
CA ALA A 62 -10.51 3.04 -9.73
C ALA A 62 -10.53 3.56 -11.16
N SER A 63 -10.53 4.88 -11.31
CA SER A 63 -10.40 5.50 -12.63
C SER A 63 -9.04 5.21 -13.27
N SER A 64 -9.01 5.19 -14.60
CA SER A 64 -7.77 5.06 -15.38
C SER A 64 -6.68 6.06 -14.97
N ALA A 65 -7.04 7.29 -14.57
CA ALA A 65 -6.11 8.29 -14.07
C ALA A 65 -5.46 7.90 -12.73
N THR A 66 -6.24 7.32 -11.81
CA THR A 66 -5.73 6.81 -10.53
C THR A 66 -4.81 5.61 -10.74
N ILE A 67 -5.23 4.64 -11.56
CA ILE A 67 -4.42 3.47 -11.90
C ILE A 67 -3.08 3.89 -12.52
N SER A 68 -3.11 4.87 -13.43
CA SER A 68 -1.89 5.41 -14.06
C SER A 68 -0.92 6.02 -13.04
N ARG A 69 -1.41 6.81 -12.08
CA ARG A 69 -0.56 7.38 -11.00
C ARG A 69 0.06 6.29 -10.14
N VAL A 70 -0.70 5.28 -9.75
CA VAL A 70 -0.19 4.15 -8.94
C VAL A 70 0.84 3.35 -9.73
N ASN A 71 0.57 3.03 -10.99
CA ASN A 71 1.49 2.30 -11.87
C ASN A 71 2.83 3.04 -12.02
N LYS A 72 2.81 4.37 -12.14
CA LYS A 72 4.03 5.18 -12.19
C LYS A 72 4.85 5.01 -10.90
N CYS A 73 4.21 5.09 -9.73
CA CYS A 73 4.89 4.89 -8.44
C CYS A 73 5.37 3.44 -8.25
N LEU A 74 4.65 2.45 -8.76
CA LEU A 74 5.07 1.04 -8.72
C LEU A 74 6.34 0.80 -9.56
N LYS A 75 6.42 1.41 -10.75
CA LYS A 75 7.55 1.25 -11.67
C LYS A 75 8.80 2.01 -11.23
N HIS A 76 8.64 3.20 -10.66
CA HIS A 76 9.77 4.11 -10.38
C HIS A 76 10.06 4.32 -8.90
N GLY A 77 9.15 3.93 -8.01
CA GLY A 77 9.33 4.00 -6.55
C GLY A 77 9.82 2.68 -5.97
N THR A 78 10.44 2.74 -4.80
CA THR A 78 11.02 1.57 -4.11
C THR A 78 10.09 0.99 -3.03
N GLY A 79 9.17 1.80 -2.49
CA GLY A 79 8.27 1.41 -1.40
C GLY A 79 7.34 0.24 -1.77
N TYR A 80 6.58 0.38 -2.85
CA TYR A 80 5.68 -0.68 -3.33
C TYR A 80 6.45 -1.97 -3.67
N GLN A 81 7.60 -1.86 -4.33
CA GLN A 81 8.42 -3.02 -4.70
C GLN A 81 8.84 -3.82 -3.46
N THR A 82 9.25 -3.13 -2.40
CA THR A 82 9.68 -3.76 -1.14
C THR A 82 8.53 -4.50 -0.46
N VAL A 83 7.40 -3.83 -0.28
CA VAL A 83 6.26 -4.38 0.47
C VAL A 83 5.55 -5.48 -0.31
N ILE A 84 5.29 -5.27 -1.61
CA ILE A 84 4.62 -6.26 -2.46
C ILE A 84 5.45 -7.54 -2.56
N LYS A 85 6.77 -7.42 -2.74
CA LYS A 85 7.65 -8.60 -2.76
C LYS A 85 7.49 -9.42 -1.47
N ARG A 86 7.54 -8.78 -0.30
CA ARG A 86 7.37 -9.47 0.98
C ARG A 86 6.01 -10.16 1.11
N ILE A 87 4.94 -9.47 0.70
CA ILE A 87 3.57 -10.04 0.73
C ILE A 87 3.48 -11.28 -0.16
N LEU A 88 4.01 -11.23 -1.38
CA LEU A 88 3.97 -12.36 -2.31
C LEU A 88 4.86 -13.51 -1.85
N ASP A 89 6.08 -13.21 -1.38
CA ASP A 89 7.01 -14.22 -0.83
C ASP A 89 6.39 -14.97 0.37
N ASP A 90 5.58 -14.30 1.19
CA ASP A 90 4.87 -14.92 2.33
C ASP A 90 3.65 -15.74 1.92
N GLN A 91 3.02 -15.44 0.78
CA GLN A 91 1.95 -16.26 0.21
C GLN A 91 2.49 -17.57 -0.37
N ASP A 92 3.65 -17.53 -1.03
CA ASP A 92 4.30 -18.72 -1.60
C ASP A 92 4.84 -19.69 -0.53
N LYS A 93 5.20 -19.20 0.66
CA LYS A 93 5.64 -20.04 1.80
C LYS A 93 4.51 -20.74 2.55
N LYS A 94 3.25 -20.38 2.28
CA LYS A 94 2.06 -21.00 2.88
C LYS A 94 1.51 -22.16 2.03
N ILE A 95 2.24 -22.58 0.99
CA ILE A 95 1.92 -23.71 0.11
C ILE A 95 2.93 -24.84 0.31
#